data_AF-A0A3A4UDR5-F1
#
_entry.id   AF-A0A3A4UDR5-F1
#
_cell.length_a   1.000
_cell.length_b   1.000
_cell.length_c   1.000
_cell.angle_alpha   90.00
_cell.angle_beta   90.00
_cell.angle_gamma   90.00
#
_symmetry.space_group_name_H-M   'P 1'
#
loop_
_entity.id
_entity.type
_entity.pdbx_description
1 polymer ?
#
loop_
_entity_poly.entity_id
_entity_poly.type
_entity_poly.pdbx_seq_one_letter_code
_entity_poly.pdbx_strand_id
1 'polypeptide(L)'
;MRSLRQWNPIECVQRGARILDISSPGWAVKIDPAILNLESGETCILGQIHGSFADGSRQLFPDSDVQLLYGHGFVAPAIEGARQQLEVAWKKEIAKRLPVRSDIGDPDAPVPRDPTKPVEEPELVAA
;
A
#
# COMPACT_ATOMS: atom_id res chain seq x y z
N MET A 1 -14.61 25.96 -20.60
CA MET A 1 -14.11 24.63 -21.06
C MET A 1 -12.70 24.44 -20.53
N ARG A 2 -12.52 23.72 -19.40
CA ARG A 2 -11.18 23.44 -18.87
C ARG A 2 -10.58 22.29 -19.68
N SER A 3 -9.42 22.57 -20.28
CA SER A 3 -8.66 21.66 -21.14
C SER A 3 -8.34 20.36 -20.40
N LEU A 4 -8.54 19.19 -21.02
CA LEU A 4 -8.12 17.87 -20.53
C LEU A 4 -6.58 17.71 -20.41
N ARG A 5 -5.81 18.80 -20.48
CA ARG A 5 -4.34 18.84 -20.46
C ARG A 5 -3.69 18.78 -19.07
N GLN A 6 -4.44 18.67 -17.97
CA GLN A 6 -3.87 18.64 -16.62
C GLN A 6 -4.49 17.55 -15.72
N TRP A 7 -4.74 16.37 -16.27
CA TRP A 7 -4.96 15.21 -15.40
C TRP A 7 -3.63 14.85 -14.71
N ASN A 8 -3.58 14.96 -13.37
CA ASN A 8 -2.40 14.68 -12.57
C ASN A 8 -2.65 13.46 -11.67
N PRO A 9 -2.07 12.29 -11.97
CA PRO A 9 -2.30 11.06 -11.19
C PRO A 9 -1.84 11.20 -9.74
N ILE A 10 -0.81 11.99 -9.47
CA ILE A 10 -0.29 12.19 -8.11
C ILE A 10 -1.31 12.94 -7.25
N GLU A 11 -1.91 14.01 -7.78
CA GLU A 11 -2.95 14.76 -7.04
C GLU A 11 -4.19 13.93 -6.79
N CYS A 12 -4.63 13.15 -7.78
CA CYS A 12 -5.77 12.24 -7.64
C CYS A 12 -5.51 11.23 -6.51
N VAL A 13 -4.36 10.57 -6.52
CA VAL A 13 -3.96 9.62 -5.48
C VAL A 13 -3.88 10.27 -4.10
N GLN A 14 -3.33 11.49 -4.00
CA GLN A 14 -3.29 12.21 -2.72
C GLN A 14 -4.68 12.56 -2.19
N ARG A 15 -5.65 12.86 -3.07
CA ARG A 15 -7.05 13.09 -2.65
C ARG A 15 -7.68 11.78 -2.17
N GLY A 16 -7.51 10.68 -2.91
CA GLY A 16 -8.02 9.36 -2.50
C GLY A 16 -7.40 8.89 -1.18
N ALA A 17 -6.09 9.03 -1.03
CA ALA A 17 -5.36 8.67 0.19
C ALA A 17 -5.90 9.43 1.42
N ARG A 18 -6.20 10.73 1.29
CA ARG A 18 -6.80 11.51 2.40
C ARG A 18 -8.17 10.98 2.82
N ILE A 19 -8.98 10.50 1.88
CA ILE A 19 -10.26 9.87 2.21
C ILE A 19 -10.03 8.57 2.97
N LEU A 20 -9.06 7.77 2.54
CA LEU A 20 -8.70 6.53 3.24
C LEU A 20 -8.10 6.81 4.63
N ASP A 21 -7.32 7.88 4.79
CA ASP A 21 -6.76 8.28 6.07
C ASP A 21 -7.86 8.57 7.11
N ILE A 22 -9.02 9.09 6.67
CA ILE A 22 -10.19 9.38 7.53
C ILE A 22 -11.07 8.13 7.73
N SER A 23 -11.40 7.43 6.64
CA SER A 23 -12.39 6.35 6.65
C SER A 23 -11.81 5.00 7.09
N SER A 24 -10.53 4.76 6.87
CA SER A 24 -9.83 3.51 7.15
C SER A 24 -8.41 3.79 7.68
N PRO A 25 -8.26 4.30 8.92
CA PRO A 25 -6.94 4.58 9.49
C PRO A 25 -6.01 3.36 9.43
N GLY A 26 -4.76 3.57 9.00
CA GLY A 26 -3.80 2.48 8.81
C GLY A 26 -4.05 1.62 7.56
N TRP A 27 -4.88 2.06 6.61
CA TRP A 27 -5.14 1.33 5.37
C TRP A 27 -3.88 0.90 4.60
N ALA A 28 -2.81 1.69 4.64
CA ALA A 28 -1.61 1.43 3.85
C ALA A 28 -0.94 0.09 4.17
N VAL A 29 -1.03 -0.41 5.41
CA VAL A 29 -0.46 -1.72 5.79
C VAL A 29 -1.31 -2.90 5.34
N LYS A 30 -2.55 -2.66 4.94
CA LYS A 30 -3.49 -3.69 4.44
C LYS A 30 -3.35 -3.94 2.95
N ILE A 31 -2.64 -3.06 2.24
CA ILE A 31 -2.45 -3.15 0.79
C ILE A 31 -1.13 -3.84 0.50
N ASP A 32 -1.18 -4.87 -0.33
CA ASP A 32 -0.03 -5.46 -0.97
C ASP A 32 0.24 -4.76 -2.32
N PRO A 33 1.32 -3.95 -2.43
CA PRO A 33 1.66 -3.24 -3.65
C PRO A 33 2.15 -4.17 -4.78
N ALA A 34 2.54 -5.42 -4.48
CA ALA A 34 3.01 -6.37 -5.48
C ALA A 34 1.88 -6.86 -6.39
N ILE A 35 0.68 -7.04 -5.82
CA ILE A 35 -0.51 -7.52 -6.52
C ILE A 35 -1.48 -6.40 -6.93
N LEU A 36 -1.14 -5.14 -6.62
CA LEU A 36 -1.99 -3.98 -6.91
C LEU A 36 -2.25 -3.86 -8.41
N ASN A 37 -3.53 -3.98 -8.78
CA ASN A 37 -4.03 -3.81 -10.15
C ASN A 37 -5.34 -3.03 -10.11
N LEU A 38 -5.40 -1.87 -10.77
CA LEU A 38 -6.59 -1.01 -10.75
C LEU A 38 -7.74 -1.48 -11.65
N GLU A 39 -7.53 -2.47 -12.53
CA GLU A 39 -8.63 -3.12 -13.28
C GLU A 39 -9.36 -4.19 -12.47
N SER A 40 -8.72 -4.70 -11.42
CA SER A 40 -9.27 -5.78 -10.63
C SER A 40 -10.22 -5.23 -9.57
N GLY A 41 -11.44 -5.74 -9.52
CA GLY A 41 -12.38 -5.40 -8.45
C GLY A 41 -11.88 -5.81 -7.06
N GLU A 42 -10.99 -6.80 -6.96
CA GLU A 42 -10.55 -7.38 -5.68
C GLU A 42 -9.11 -7.00 -5.32
N THR A 43 -8.23 -6.85 -6.31
CA THR A 43 -6.82 -6.50 -6.07
C THR A 43 -6.52 -5.01 -6.30
N CYS A 44 -7.52 -4.17 -6.58
CA CYS A 44 -7.40 -2.72 -6.51
C CYS A 44 -7.37 -2.22 -5.05
N ILE A 45 -7.15 -0.91 -4.86
CA ILE A 45 -7.08 -0.28 -3.53
C ILE A 45 -8.32 -0.59 -2.68
N LEU A 46 -9.53 -0.41 -3.23
CA LEU A 46 -10.77 -0.62 -2.51
C LEU A 46 -11.05 -2.10 -2.29
N GLY A 47 -10.72 -2.96 -3.25
CA GLY A 47 -10.83 -4.41 -3.12
C GLY A 47 -9.96 -4.97 -2.00
N GLN A 48 -8.72 -4.52 -1.89
CA GLN A 48 -7.81 -5.00 -0.84
C GLN A 48 -8.22 -4.51 0.57
N ILE A 49 -8.85 -3.32 0.68
CA ILE A 49 -9.28 -2.79 1.98
C ILE A 49 -10.66 -3.33 2.40
N HIS A 50 -11.60 -3.41 1.47
CA HIS A 50 -13.02 -3.67 1.74
C HIS A 50 -13.53 -5.01 1.20
N GLY A 51 -12.68 -5.81 0.57
CA GLY A 51 -13.02 -7.09 -0.07
C GLY A 51 -13.47 -6.96 -1.51
N SER A 52 -14.09 -5.85 -1.90
CA SER A 52 -14.44 -5.56 -3.29
C SER A 52 -14.47 -4.06 -3.59
N PHE A 53 -14.26 -3.71 -4.86
CA PHE A 53 -14.39 -2.34 -5.35
C PHE A 53 -15.80 -1.78 -5.12
N ALA A 54 -16.83 -2.61 -5.31
CA ALA A 54 -18.22 -2.19 -5.15
C ALA A 54 -18.54 -1.82 -3.70
N ASP A 55 -18.10 -2.66 -2.74
CA ASP A 55 -18.33 -2.41 -1.32
C ASP A 55 -17.56 -1.19 -0.83
N GLY A 56 -16.27 -1.09 -1.18
CA GLY A 56 -15.46 0.08 -0.84
C GLY A 56 -16.01 1.36 -1.46
N SER A 57 -16.46 1.32 -2.73
CA SER A 57 -17.07 2.49 -3.38
C SER A 57 -18.34 2.92 -2.67
N ARG A 58 -19.23 1.98 -2.32
CA ARG A 58 -20.47 2.28 -1.60
C ARG A 58 -20.21 2.84 -0.21
N GLN A 59 -19.17 2.35 0.47
CA GLN A 59 -18.84 2.81 1.81
C GLN A 59 -18.23 4.22 1.82
N LEU A 60 -17.35 4.52 0.86
CA LEU A 60 -16.67 5.82 0.78
C LEU A 60 -17.51 6.90 0.09
N PHE A 61 -18.38 6.51 -0.84
CA PHE A 61 -19.13 7.39 -1.71
C PHE A 61 -20.61 6.98 -1.79
N PRO A 62 -21.34 6.94 -0.66
CA PRO A 62 -22.71 6.40 -0.59
C PRO A 62 -23.72 7.20 -1.43
N ASP A 63 -23.50 8.51 -1.58
CA ASP A 63 -24.42 9.44 -2.26
C ASP A 63 -23.89 9.95 -3.61
N SER A 64 -22.78 9.38 -4.11
CA SER A 64 -21.87 10.11 -4.99
C SER A 64 -21.77 9.55 -6.41
N ASP A 65 -21.66 10.50 -7.35
CA ASP A 65 -21.44 10.32 -8.78
C ASP A 65 -20.09 9.63 -9.02
N VAL A 66 -20.07 8.61 -9.88
CA VAL A 66 -18.86 7.86 -10.31
C VAL A 66 -17.71 8.77 -10.75
N GLN A 67 -18.00 10.00 -11.17
CA GLN A 67 -17.03 11.08 -11.42
C GLN A 67 -16.06 11.32 -10.24
N LEU A 68 -16.52 11.19 -8.99
CA LEU A 68 -15.67 11.38 -7.82
C LEU A 68 -14.62 10.28 -7.70
N LEU A 69 -14.90 9.06 -8.14
CA LEU A 69 -13.92 7.96 -8.12
C LEU A 69 -12.72 8.25 -9.03
N TYR A 70 -12.95 8.88 -10.18
CA TYR A 70 -11.89 9.34 -11.08
C TYR A 70 -11.07 10.48 -10.45
N GLY A 71 -11.75 11.45 -9.82
CA GLY A 71 -11.11 12.59 -9.17
C GLY A 71 -10.21 12.22 -7.98
N HIS A 72 -10.48 11.07 -7.34
CA HIS A 72 -9.76 10.54 -6.18
C HIS A 72 -8.80 9.40 -6.54
N GLY A 73 -8.61 9.10 -7.82
CA GLY A 73 -7.62 8.14 -8.28
C GLY A 73 -7.96 6.68 -7.96
N PHE A 74 -9.22 6.35 -7.66
CA PHE A 74 -9.65 4.95 -7.51
C PHE A 74 -9.95 4.29 -8.85
N VAL A 75 -10.25 5.11 -9.88
CA VAL A 75 -10.49 4.65 -11.26
C VAL A 75 -9.66 5.48 -12.21
N ALA A 76 -8.97 4.82 -13.15
CA ALA A 76 -8.22 5.50 -14.20
C ALA A 76 -9.16 6.05 -15.28
N PRO A 77 -8.98 7.29 -15.76
CA PRO A 77 -9.72 7.77 -16.92
C PRO A 77 -9.37 6.94 -18.17
N ALA A 78 -10.25 6.95 -19.18
CA ALA A 78 -10.04 6.28 -20.46
C ALA A 78 -9.02 7.01 -21.35
N ILE A 79 -7.80 7.19 -20.82
CA ILE A 79 -6.64 7.80 -21.47
C ILE A 79 -5.51 6.77 -21.46
N GLU A 80 -4.79 6.66 -22.59
CA GLU A 80 -3.68 5.73 -22.72
C GLU A 80 -2.62 5.97 -21.62
N GLY A 81 -2.19 4.89 -20.97
CA GLY A 81 -1.17 4.94 -19.92
C GLY A 81 -1.65 5.49 -18.56
N ALA A 82 -2.89 6.01 -18.46
CA ALA A 82 -3.39 6.62 -17.23
C ALA A 82 -3.40 5.61 -16.07
N ARG A 83 -3.80 4.38 -16.34
CA ARG A 83 -3.82 3.31 -15.34
C ARG A 83 -2.45 3.03 -14.75
N GLN A 84 -1.45 2.81 -15.61
CA GLN A 84 -0.09 2.52 -15.17
C GLN A 84 0.48 3.69 -14.36
N GLN A 85 0.22 4.93 -14.79
CA GLN A 85 0.63 6.11 -14.03
C GLN A 85 -0.04 6.19 -12.66
N LEU A 86 -1.32 5.83 -12.56
CA LEU A 86 -2.08 5.84 -11.32
C LEU A 86 -1.62 4.72 -10.37
N GLU A 87 -1.33 3.53 -10.88
CA GLU A 87 -0.74 2.44 -10.11
C GLU A 87 0.64 2.80 -9.56
N VAL A 88 1.51 3.40 -10.38
CA VAL A 88 2.82 3.88 -9.92
C VAL A 88 2.67 4.96 -8.85
N ALA A 89 1.72 5.88 -9.01
CA ALA A 89 1.44 6.92 -8.03
C ALA A 89 0.93 6.33 -6.70
N TRP A 90 0.01 5.35 -6.75
CA TRP A 90 -0.46 4.63 -5.57
C TRP A 90 0.65 3.88 -4.86
N LYS A 91 1.48 3.12 -5.58
CA LYS A 91 2.62 2.40 -4.99
C LYS A 91 3.56 3.34 -4.26
N LYS A 92 3.86 4.51 -4.84
CA LYS A 92 4.65 5.56 -4.16
C LYS A 92 3.94 6.11 -2.93
N GLU A 93 2.64 6.34 -3.00
CA GLU A 93 1.88 6.91 -1.89
C GLU A 93 1.72 5.95 -0.71
N ILE A 94 1.57 4.65 -0.99
CA ILE A 94 1.61 3.56 -0.02
C ILE A 94 2.99 3.48 0.64
N ALA A 95 4.06 3.47 -0.16
CA ALA A 95 5.43 3.38 0.36
C ALA A 95 5.78 4.50 1.34
N LYS A 96 5.24 5.71 1.17
CA LYS A 96 5.43 6.83 2.13
C LYS A 96 4.77 6.60 3.48
N ARG A 97 3.72 5.76 3.53
CA ARG A 97 2.90 5.50 4.73
C ARG A 97 3.25 4.20 5.42
N LEU A 98 3.94 3.30 4.72
CA LEU A 98 4.48 2.12 5.36
C LEU A 98 5.55 2.56 6.36
N PRO A 99 5.55 2.00 7.59
CA PRO A 99 6.65 2.23 8.51
C PRO A 99 7.93 1.79 7.81
N VAL A 100 8.98 2.62 7.88
CA VAL A 100 10.33 2.16 7.54
C VAL A 100 10.57 0.96 8.45
N ARG A 101 10.74 -0.23 7.85
CA ARG A 101 11.09 -1.44 8.60
C ARG A 101 12.34 -1.16 9.44
N SER A 102 12.15 -0.84 10.71
CA SER A 102 13.22 -0.76 11.71
C SER A 102 13.58 -2.16 12.25
N ASP A 103 12.95 -3.20 11.71
CA ASP A 103 13.01 -4.60 12.13
C ASP A 103 13.90 -5.48 11.23
N ILE A 104 14.54 -4.94 10.18
CA ILE A 104 15.77 -5.58 9.70
C ILE A 104 16.84 -5.22 10.71
N GLY A 105 16.94 -6.05 11.75
CA GLY A 105 18.09 -6.05 12.64
C GLY A 105 19.36 -5.99 11.81
N ASP A 106 20.28 -5.14 12.24
CA ASP A 106 21.66 -5.10 11.77
C ASP A 106 22.14 -6.54 11.50
N PRO A 107 22.60 -6.88 10.28
CA PRO A 107 23.16 -8.20 10.04
C PRO A 107 24.43 -8.45 10.90
N ASP A 108 24.96 -7.41 11.55
CA ASP A 108 26.10 -7.43 12.47
C ASP A 108 25.67 -7.36 13.96
N ALA A 109 24.37 -7.29 14.26
CA ALA A 109 23.91 -7.33 15.65
C ALA A 109 24.25 -8.71 16.24
N PRO A 110 24.98 -8.80 17.36
CA PRO A 110 25.34 -10.08 17.95
C PRO A 110 24.07 -10.83 18.30
N VAL A 111 23.88 -12.01 17.70
CA VAL A 111 22.77 -12.91 17.99
C VAL A 111 22.67 -13.05 19.51
N PRO A 112 21.52 -12.74 20.14
CA PRO A 112 21.36 -12.95 21.58
C PRO A 112 21.58 -14.45 21.84
N ARG A 113 22.63 -14.76 22.62
CA ARG A 113 22.94 -16.14 22.99
C ARG A 113 21.75 -16.67 23.78
N ASP A 114 21.13 -17.71 23.23
CA ASP A 114 20.05 -18.42 23.88
C ASP A 114 20.53 -18.90 25.28
N PRO A 115 19.91 -18.45 26.39
CA PRO A 115 20.36 -18.80 27.73
C PRO A 115 20.12 -20.28 28.08
N THR A 116 19.51 -21.07 27.19
CA THR A 116 19.21 -22.49 27.43
C THR A 116 20.17 -23.46 26.76
N LYS A 117 21.13 -23.01 25.94
CA LYS A 117 22.16 -23.90 25.39
C LYS A 117 23.27 -24.14 26.42
N PRO A 118 23.54 -25.40 26.81
CA PRO A 118 24.70 -25.75 27.62
C PRO A 118 25.98 -25.35 26.87
N VAL A 119 26.92 -24.73 27.58
CA VAL A 119 28.26 -24.46 27.08
C VAL A 119 28.94 -25.82 26.95
N GLU A 120 29.17 -26.32 25.74
CA GLU A 120 30.06 -27.46 25.55
C GLU A 120 31.49 -27.01 25.91
N GLU A 121 31.97 -27.48 27.06
CA GLU A 121 33.37 -27.38 27.48
C GLU A 121 34.26 -28.05 26.42
N PRO A 122 35.36 -27.40 25.98
CA PRO A 122 36.32 -28.08 25.14
C PRO A 122 37.06 -29.13 25.98
N GLU A 123 36.90 -30.41 25.62
CA GLU A 123 37.68 -31.50 26.18
C GLU A 123 39.17 -31.22 26.00
N LEU A 124 39.84 -31.09 27.14
CA LEU A 124 41.27 -31.02 27.28
C LEU A 124 41.87 -32.37 26.85
N VAL A 125 42.22 -32.51 25.57
CA VAL A 125 42.99 -33.68 25.12
C VAL A 125 44.43 -33.49 25.56
N ALA A 126 44.73 -34.08 26.72
CA ALA A 126 46.07 -34.38 27.17
C ALA A 126 46.47 -35.79 26.70
N ALA A 127 47.48 -35.88 25.84
CA ALA A 127 48.52 -36.92 25.77
C ALA A 127 49.43 -36.70 24.56
#